data_AF-A0A533UZP5-F1
#
_entry.id   AF-A0A533UZP5-F1
#
_cell.length_a   1.000
_cell.length_b   1.000
_cell.length_c   1.000
_cell.angle_alpha   90.00
_cell.angle_beta   90.00
_cell.angle_gamma   90.00
#
_symmetry.space_group_name_H-M   'P 1'
#
loop_
_entity.id
_entity.type
_entity.pdbx_description
1 polymer ?
#
loop_
_entity_poly.entity_id
_entity_poly.type
_entity_poly.pdbx_seq_one_letter_code
_entity_poly.pdbx_strand_id
1 'polypeptide(L)' 'MKLFHHTKFLCEIDQVKFKTYEELTLHMRQIHHHPIVKCRDCGKEFVHEKDRLHHVREEHERKVDYRKHKD' A
#
# COMPACT_ATOMS: atom_id res chain seq x y z
N MET A 1 -20.52 -16.45 5.48
CA MET A 1 -19.11 -16.20 5.89
C MET A 1 -18.74 -14.78 5.51
N LYS A 2 -17.94 -14.13 6.34
CA LYS A 2 -17.77 -12.66 6.44
C LYS A 2 -17.67 -11.98 5.07
N LEU A 3 -18.65 -11.11 4.79
CA LEU A 3 -18.59 -10.12 3.73
C LEU A 3 -17.42 -9.20 4.05
N PHE A 4 -16.25 -9.50 3.50
CA PHE A 4 -15.17 -8.54 3.38
C PHE A 4 -15.62 -7.50 2.35
N HIS A 5 -16.56 -6.64 2.73
CA HIS A 5 -16.62 -5.30 2.18
C HIS A 5 -15.31 -4.66 2.60
N HIS A 6 -14.30 -4.84 1.75
CA HIS A 6 -13.11 -4.02 1.71
C HIS A 6 -13.64 -2.60 1.52
N THR A 7 -13.94 -1.91 2.62
CA THR A 7 -14.16 -0.47 2.63
C THR A 7 -12.87 0.10 2.06
N LYS A 8 -12.87 0.43 0.76
CA LYS A 8 -11.67 0.67 -0.07
C LYS A 8 -10.71 1.72 0.49
N PHE A 9 -11.13 2.48 1.51
CA PHE A 9 -10.42 3.59 2.08
C PHE A 9 -10.55 3.64 3.62
N LEU A 10 -10.51 2.50 4.33
CA LEU A 10 -10.51 2.48 5.79
C LEU A 10 -9.11 2.26 6.34
N CYS A 11 -8.73 3.06 7.33
CA CYS A 11 -7.51 2.85 8.09
C CYS A 11 -7.67 1.66 9.04
N GLU A 12 -6.81 0.66 8.97
CA GLU A 12 -6.90 -0.52 9.84
C GLU A 12 -6.43 -0.25 11.29
N ILE A 13 -5.69 0.85 11.51
CA ILE A 13 -5.13 1.21 12.81
C ILE A 13 -6.13 2.05 13.63
N ASP A 14 -6.61 3.16 13.08
CA ASP A 14 -7.57 4.06 13.74
C ASP A 14 -9.03 3.83 13.30
N GLN A 15 -9.29 2.90 12.37
CA GLN A 15 -10.63 2.65 11.80
C GLN A 15 -11.28 3.87 11.14
N VAL A 16 -10.49 4.87 10.77
CA VAL A 16 -10.96 6.07 10.08
C VAL A 16 -11.32 5.74 8.64
N LYS A 17 -12.51 6.17 8.22
CA LYS A 17 -13.01 5.99 6.86
C LYS A 17 -12.73 7.25 6.03
N PHE A 18 -12.02 7.06 4.92
CA PHE A 18 -11.73 8.10 3.94
C PHE A 18 -12.67 7.98 2.73
N LYS A 19 -12.74 9.06 1.95
CA LYS A 19 -13.50 9.07 0.69
C LYS A 19 -12.62 8.69 -0.50
N THR A 20 -11.31 8.92 -0.39
CA THR A 20 -10.34 8.66 -1.46
C THR A 20 -9.13 7.88 -0.95
N TYR A 21 -8.42 7.23 -1.88
CA TYR A 21 -7.19 6.50 -1.58
C TYR A 21 -6.03 7.45 -1.22
N GLU A 22 -5.99 8.63 -1.83
CA GLU A 22 -4.98 9.65 -1.56
C GLU A 22 -5.07 10.15 -0.11
N GLU A 23 -6.28 10.42 0.38
CA GLU A 23 -6.49 10.80 1.78
C GLU A 23 -6.09 9.69 2.76
N LEU A 24 -6.43 8.43 2.46
CA LEU A 24 -5.98 7.28 3.27
C LEU A 24 -4.45 7.18 3.27
N THR A 25 -3.81 7.32 2.11
CA THR A 25 -2.36 7.24 1.96
C THR A 25 -1.66 8.36 2.74
N LEU A 26 -2.16 9.59 2.63
CA LEU A 26 -1.66 10.73 3.37
C LEU A 26 -1.87 10.56 4.87
N HIS A 27 -3.05 10.08 5.30
CA HIS A 27 -3.33 9.80 6.71
C HIS A 27 -2.37 8.74 7.27
N MET A 28 -2.17 7.64 6.55
CA MET A 28 -1.21 6.60 6.93
C MET A 28 0.20 7.17 7.05
N ARG A 29 0.60 8.05 6.14
CA ARG A 29 1.91 8.73 6.15
C ARG A 29 2.07 9.74 7.28
N GLN A 30 1.03 10.51 7.61
CA GLN A 30 1.09 11.65 8.53
C GLN A 30 0.73 11.28 9.97
N ILE A 31 -0.29 10.45 10.16
CA ILE A 31 -0.80 10.06 11.48
C ILE A 31 -0.02 8.86 11.99
N HIS A 32 -0.01 7.79 11.22
CA HIS A 32 0.66 6.55 11.62
C HIS A 32 2.14 6.53 11.32
N HIS A 33 2.65 7.50 10.56
CA HIS A 33 4.01 7.45 10.01
C HIS A 33 4.29 6.11 9.33
N HIS A 34 3.25 5.51 8.74
CA HIS A 34 3.33 4.22 8.09
C HIS A 34 4.27 4.33 6.89
N PRO A 35 5.19 3.38 6.71
CA PRO A 35 6.10 3.39 5.58
C PRO A 35 5.32 3.16 4.28
N ILE A 36 4.94 4.26 3.63
CA ILE A 36 4.37 4.21 2.27
C ILE A 36 5.47 3.73 1.33
N VAL A 37 5.25 2.56 0.75
CA VAL A 37 6.21 1.97 -0.18
C VAL A 37 5.94 2.51 -1.58
N LYS A 38 6.94 3.20 -2.12
CA LYS A 38 6.90 3.64 -3.52
C LYS A 38 7.49 2.58 -4.44
N CYS A 39 6.81 2.32 -5.55
CA CYS A 39 7.41 1.57 -6.64
C CYS A 39 8.56 2.39 -7.23
N ARG A 40 9.74 1.78 -7.41
CA ARG A 40 10.92 2.48 -7.93
C ARG A 40 10.85 2.65 -9.44
N ASP A 41 10.16 1.75 -10.13
CA ASP A 41 10.09 1.70 -11.58
C ASP A 41 9.02 2.66 -12.15
N CYS A 42 7.94 2.94 -11.41
CA CYS A 42 6.87 3.85 -11.86
C CYS A 42 6.56 5.01 -10.90
N GLY A 43 7.11 5.02 -9.68
CA GLY A 43 6.87 6.07 -8.70
C GLY A 43 5.53 6.00 -7.95
N LYS A 44 4.67 5.01 -8.22
CA LYS A 44 3.37 4.86 -7.53
C LYS A 44 3.56 4.59 -6.03
N GLU A 45 2.75 5.26 -5.21
CA GLU A 45 2.73 5.13 -3.75
C GLU A 45 1.70 4.07 -3.30
N PHE A 46 2.12 3.13 -2.47
CA PHE A 46 1.27 2.08 -1.92
C PHE A 46 1.30 2.10 -0.40
N VAL A 47 0.11 2.00 0.22
CA VAL A 47 -0.02 1.92 1.68
C VAL A 47 0.51 0.58 2.20
N HIS A 48 0.23 -0.51 1.49
CA HIS A 48 0.69 -1.84 1.88
C HIS A 48 1.78 -2.37 0.95
N GLU A 49 2.73 -3.08 1.54
CA GLU A 49 3.80 -3.74 0.78
C GLU A 49 3.26 -4.82 -0.16
N LYS A 50 2.23 -5.55 0.25
CA LYS A 50 1.55 -6.57 -0.59
C LYS A 50 1.01 -5.97 -1.90
N ASP A 51 0.42 -4.77 -1.85
CA ASP A 51 -0.13 -4.09 -3.03
C ASP A 51 0.97 -3.61 -3.96
N ARG A 52 2.09 -3.13 -3.40
CA ARG A 52 3.29 -2.81 -4.17
C ARG A 52 3.90 -4.05 -4.82
N LEU A 53 4.00 -5.17 -4.10
CA LEU A 53 4.53 -6.42 -4.64
C LEU A 53 3.64 -6.98 -5.75
N HIS A 54 2.31 -6.92 -5.59
CA HIS A 54 1.36 -7.30 -6.62
C HIS A 54 1.48 -6.40 -7.85
N HIS A 55 1.55 -5.07 -7.67
CA HIS A 55 1.77 -4.12 -8.75
C HIS A 55 3.10 -4.36 -9.48
N VAL A 56 4.19 -4.57 -8.75
CA VAL A 56 5.51 -4.85 -9.35
C VAL A 56 5.54 -6.19 -10.07
N ARG A 57 4.79 -7.19 -9.57
CA ARG A 57 4.61 -8.44 -10.29
C ARG A 57 3.86 -8.18 -11.59
N GLU A 58 2.59 -7.77 -11.53
CA GLU A 58 1.73 -7.66 -12.71
C GLU A 58 2.29 -6.67 -13.76
N GLU A 59 2.86 -5.55 -13.33
CA GLU A 59 3.21 -4.44 -14.22
C GLU A 59 4.71 -4.38 -14.53
N HIS A 60 5.55 -5.00 -13.70
CA HIS A 60 7.01 -5.00 -13.85
C HIS A 60 7.60 -6.41 -13.90
N GLU A 61 6.79 -7.43 -14.26
CA GLU A 61 7.03 -8.88 -14.20
C GLU A 61 8.31 -9.42 -14.87
N ARG A 62 9.16 -8.55 -15.45
CA ARG A 62 10.44 -8.93 -16.05
C ARG A 62 11.69 -8.63 -15.21
N LYS A 63 11.59 -8.06 -14.01
CA LYS A 63 12.77 -7.73 -13.18
C LYS A 63 12.54 -7.92 -11.67
N VAL A 64 12.01 -9.08 -11.26
CA VAL A 64 11.90 -9.42 -9.84
C VAL A 64 13.22 -10.02 -9.35
N ASP A 65 14.19 -9.16 -9.07
CA ASP A 65 15.23 -9.51 -8.11
C ASP A 65 15.63 -8.27 -7.34
N TYR A 66 16.06 -8.49 -6.10
CA TYR A 66 16.82 -7.53 -5.31
C TYR A 66 16.04 -6.45 -4.53
N ARG A 67 15.58 -6.78 -3.31
CA ARG A 67 16.26 -6.33 -2.07
C ARG A 67 15.48 -6.67 -0.78
N LYS A 68 16.02 -7.69 -0.10
CA LYS A 68 16.27 -7.74 1.35
C LYS A 68 15.05 -7.75 2.28
N HIS A 69 14.70 -8.97 2.71
CA HIS A 69 14.62 -9.28 4.14
C HIS A 69 15.63 -8.41 4.90
N LYS A 70 15.09 -7.52 5.73
CA LYS A 70 15.88 -6.72 6.66
C LYS A 70 16.18 -7.64 7.86
N ASP A 71 17.48 -7.73 8.13
CA ASP A 71 18.15 -8.34 9.28
C ASP A 71 17.36 -8.26 10.60
#